data_AF-A0A523TQZ9-F1
#
_entry.id   AF-A0A523TQZ9-F1
#
_cell.length_a   1.000
_cell.length_b   1.000
_cell.length_c   1.000
_cell.angle_alpha   90.00
_cell.angle_beta   90.00
_cell.angle_gamma   90.00
#
_symmetry.space_group_name_H-M   'P 1'
#
loop_
_entity.id
_entity.type
_entity.pdbx_description
1 polymer ?
#
loop_
_entity_poly.entity_id
_entity_poly.type
_entity_poly.pdbx_seq_one_letter_code
_entity_poly.pdbx_strand_id
1 'polypeptide(L)'
;MNCGAITNDVLADYNDGALDAAVRAKVEAHLAACGACRARAEEIGLITGALEGNPDLADDVPISGTFDEAVFETVEDVIRERRPAPPSRANVRWLVPAAACLVVGIVIGITFYSTRSGYKPAYAPPSVEYAMAKREYKASSPKPKADAFADARMKEPQAPPRLKSSRPWQENEELKEKLAAANEKILELASEVETLKIDLTNEKFRADKVSRALKIKDEDVGKIRTALADIKKEFDEQKLQIDVLLKENEIMLEIAEGIKGELEKSNEEVARLKKDFDSTKTSLAKLEKENADLKKALIIAGDFNGDGKADVSDAMAICRRLLEGKTIERTDEGDANDDGVVDVGDALTIINRSLSGER
;
A
#
# COMPACT_ATOMS: atom_id res chain seq x y z
N MET A 1 -8.46 0.72 -28.17
CA MET A 1 -9.20 1.07 -26.93
C MET A 1 -8.25 1.74 -25.95
N ASN A 2 -8.76 2.60 -25.07
CA ASN A 2 -8.02 3.07 -23.89
C ASN A 2 -8.31 2.15 -22.69
N CYS A 3 -7.53 2.26 -21.61
CA CYS A 3 -7.70 1.38 -20.45
C CYS A 3 -9.07 1.51 -19.79
N GLY A 4 -9.68 2.70 -19.81
CA GLY A 4 -11.01 2.93 -19.22
C GLY A 4 -12.17 2.24 -19.96
N ALA A 5 -11.98 1.90 -21.24
CA ALA A 5 -12.96 1.15 -22.03
C ALA A 5 -12.85 -0.37 -21.84
N ILE A 6 -11.81 -0.86 -21.17
CA ILE A 6 -11.65 -2.28 -20.82
C ILE A 6 -12.16 -2.46 -19.38
N THR A 7 -13.46 -2.66 -19.26
CA THR A 7 -14.11 -3.04 -17.99
C THR A 7 -13.92 -4.53 -17.71
N ASN A 8 -14.25 -4.97 -16.49
CA ASN A 8 -14.19 -6.38 -16.12
C ASN A 8 -15.14 -7.22 -16.98
N ASP A 9 -16.34 -6.72 -17.31
CA ASP A 9 -17.31 -7.41 -18.16
C ASP A 9 -16.74 -7.71 -19.55
N VAL A 10 -16.06 -6.73 -20.17
CA VAL A 10 -15.42 -6.93 -21.48
C VAL A 10 -14.29 -7.95 -21.42
N LEU A 11 -13.58 -8.05 -20.29
CA LEU A 11 -12.54 -9.06 -20.08
C LEU A 11 -13.11 -10.45 -19.79
N ALA A 12 -14.24 -10.54 -19.08
CA ALA A 12 -14.98 -11.77 -18.87
C ALA A 12 -15.51 -12.30 -20.21
N ASP A 13 -16.21 -11.47 -21.00
CA ASP A 13 -16.69 -11.82 -22.34
C ASP A 13 -15.54 -12.21 -23.29
N TYR A 14 -14.35 -11.64 -23.10
CA TYR A 14 -13.16 -12.01 -23.85
C TYR A 14 -12.70 -13.43 -23.51
N ASN A 15 -12.59 -13.77 -22.22
CA ASN A 15 -12.18 -15.09 -21.74
C ASN A 15 -13.21 -16.18 -22.08
N ASP A 16 -14.50 -15.88 -21.99
CA ASP A 16 -15.59 -16.82 -22.24
C ASP A 16 -15.87 -17.02 -23.74
N GLY A 17 -15.19 -16.27 -24.60
CA GLY A 17 -15.36 -16.36 -26.05
C GLY A 17 -16.62 -15.64 -26.58
N ALA A 18 -17.31 -14.87 -25.76
CA ALA A 18 -18.58 -14.20 -26.07
C ALA A 18 -18.44 -12.92 -26.92
N LEU A 19 -17.26 -12.29 -26.95
CA LEU A 19 -17.04 -11.09 -27.77
C LEU A 19 -17.13 -11.37 -29.29
N ASP A 20 -17.71 -10.41 -30.03
CA ASP A 20 -17.65 -10.41 -31.48
C ASP A 20 -16.20 -10.26 -31.99
N ALA A 21 -15.93 -10.77 -33.20
CA ALA A 21 -14.58 -10.82 -33.75
C ALA A 21 -13.92 -9.42 -33.88
N ALA A 22 -14.70 -8.37 -34.13
CA ALA A 22 -14.16 -7.02 -34.30
C ALA A 22 -13.81 -6.37 -32.95
N VAL A 23 -14.60 -6.63 -31.90
CA VAL A 23 -14.31 -6.18 -30.53
C VAL A 23 -13.17 -6.99 -29.93
N ARG A 24 -13.16 -8.32 -30.11
CA ARG A 24 -12.05 -9.20 -29.69
C ARG A 24 -10.70 -8.71 -30.22
N ALA A 25 -10.60 -8.42 -31.52
CA ALA A 25 -9.37 -7.92 -32.12
C ALA A 25 -8.89 -6.58 -31.51
N LYS A 26 -9.82 -5.71 -31.09
CA LYS A 26 -9.49 -4.44 -30.41
C LYS A 26 -9.00 -4.66 -28.98
N VAL A 27 -9.56 -5.64 -28.26
CA VAL A 27 -9.13 -6.03 -26.91
C VAL A 27 -7.74 -6.66 -26.99
N GLU A 28 -7.51 -7.62 -27.88
CA GLU A 28 -6.20 -8.26 -28.08
C GLU A 28 -5.10 -7.24 -28.39
N ALA A 29 -5.36 -6.30 -29.31
CA ALA A 29 -4.42 -5.24 -29.63
C ALA A 29 -4.07 -4.36 -28.40
N HIS A 30 -5.03 -4.15 -27.49
CA HIS A 30 -4.77 -3.40 -26.26
C HIS A 30 -4.02 -4.24 -25.22
N LEU A 31 -4.37 -5.51 -25.03
CA LEU A 31 -3.67 -6.43 -24.10
C LEU A 31 -2.21 -6.65 -24.53
N ALA A 32 -1.92 -6.59 -25.84
CA ALA A 32 -0.56 -6.59 -26.36
C ALA A 32 0.24 -5.35 -25.92
N ALA A 33 -0.40 -4.20 -25.80
CA ALA A 33 0.25 -2.92 -25.48
C ALA A 33 0.23 -2.54 -23.98
N CYS A 34 -0.72 -3.04 -23.19
CA CYS A 34 -0.91 -2.67 -21.78
C CYS A 34 -0.71 -3.86 -20.83
N GLY A 35 0.39 -3.87 -20.08
CA GLY A 35 0.68 -4.92 -19.10
C GLY A 35 -0.33 -5.01 -17.95
N ALA A 36 -0.88 -3.88 -17.50
CA ALA A 36 -1.85 -3.86 -16.40
C ALA A 36 -3.19 -4.53 -16.79
N CYS A 37 -3.72 -4.22 -17.98
CA CYS A 37 -4.92 -4.88 -18.48
C CYS A 37 -4.68 -6.37 -18.79
N ARG A 38 -3.47 -6.75 -19.21
CA ARG A 38 -3.09 -8.16 -19.40
C ARG A 38 -3.10 -8.94 -18.09
N ALA A 39 -2.47 -8.42 -17.04
CA ALA A 39 -2.47 -9.06 -15.74
C ALA A 39 -3.90 -9.25 -15.19
N ARG A 40 -4.77 -8.25 -15.39
CA ARG A 40 -6.19 -8.35 -15.01
C ARG A 40 -6.96 -9.41 -15.82
N ALA A 41 -6.69 -9.54 -17.12
CA ALA A 41 -7.30 -10.56 -17.96
C ALA A 41 -6.87 -11.99 -17.53
N GLU A 42 -5.58 -12.16 -17.17
CA GLU A 42 -5.04 -13.41 -16.63
C GLU A 42 -5.68 -13.77 -15.28
N GLU A 43 -5.86 -12.79 -14.38
CA GLU A 43 -6.53 -12.98 -13.10
C GLU A 43 -7.97 -13.49 -13.27
N ILE A 44 -8.75 -12.84 -14.16
CA ILE A 44 -10.12 -13.29 -14.47
C ILE A 44 -10.09 -14.71 -15.06
N GLY A 45 -9.14 -15.02 -15.94
CA GLY A 45 -9.02 -16.34 -16.55
C GLY A 45 -8.70 -17.45 -15.55
N LEU A 46 -7.91 -17.16 -14.52
CA LEU A 46 -7.65 -18.11 -13.43
C LEU A 46 -8.90 -18.39 -12.60
N ILE A 47 -9.73 -17.37 -12.34
CA ILE A 47 -11.00 -17.53 -11.61
C ILE A 47 -11.97 -18.37 -12.44
N THR A 48 -12.16 -18.04 -13.72
CA THR A 48 -13.04 -18.80 -14.63
C THR A 48 -12.58 -20.26 -14.73
N GLY A 49 -11.29 -20.51 -14.93
CA GLY A 49 -10.75 -21.87 -15.01
C GLY A 49 -10.89 -22.67 -13.71
N ALA A 50 -10.79 -22.01 -12.55
CA ALA A 50 -11.04 -22.65 -11.26
C ALA A 50 -12.51 -23.04 -11.06
N LEU A 51 -13.45 -22.23 -11.56
CA LEU A 51 -14.89 -22.52 -11.53
C LEU A 51 -15.24 -23.66 -12.49
N GLU A 52 -14.73 -23.65 -13.73
CA GLU A 52 -14.96 -24.74 -14.70
C GLU A 52 -14.38 -26.08 -14.22
N GLY A 53 -13.28 -26.06 -13.47
CA GLY A 53 -12.67 -27.25 -12.89
C GLY A 53 -13.44 -27.88 -11.72
N ASN A 54 -14.48 -27.20 -11.21
CA ASN A 54 -15.28 -27.66 -10.07
C ASN A 54 -16.78 -27.61 -10.43
N PRO A 55 -17.28 -28.58 -11.21
CA PRO A 55 -18.68 -28.60 -11.66
C PRO A 55 -19.68 -28.64 -10.51
N ASP A 56 -19.31 -29.20 -9.35
CA ASP A 56 -20.16 -29.22 -8.16
C ASP A 56 -20.48 -27.80 -7.62
N LEU A 57 -19.68 -26.79 -7.95
CA LEU A 57 -19.96 -25.38 -7.59
C LEU A 57 -20.84 -24.68 -8.63
N ALA A 58 -20.96 -25.21 -9.84
CA ALA A 58 -21.69 -24.58 -10.93
C ALA A 58 -23.21 -24.80 -10.84
N ASP A 59 -23.65 -25.92 -10.24
CA ASP A 59 -25.07 -26.28 -10.17
C ASP A 59 -25.86 -25.47 -9.12
N ASP A 60 -25.17 -24.91 -8.11
CA ASP A 60 -25.82 -24.19 -6.99
C ASP A 60 -25.86 -22.66 -7.17
N VAL A 61 -25.24 -22.09 -8.21
CA VAL A 61 -25.21 -20.64 -8.43
C VAL A 61 -26.16 -20.27 -9.58
N PRO A 62 -27.32 -19.67 -9.31
CA PRO A 62 -28.22 -19.21 -10.37
C PRO A 62 -27.58 -18.05 -11.16
N ILE A 63 -27.04 -18.36 -12.35
CA ILE A 63 -26.30 -17.41 -13.23
C ILE A 63 -27.22 -16.37 -13.91
N SER A 64 -28.52 -16.33 -13.61
CA SER A 64 -29.48 -15.45 -14.31
C SER A 64 -29.54 -13.98 -13.83
N GLY A 65 -28.55 -13.50 -13.08
CA GLY A 65 -28.43 -12.11 -12.65
C GLY A 65 -27.02 -11.56 -12.87
N THR A 66 -26.85 -10.23 -12.88
CA THR A 66 -25.52 -9.61 -12.89
C THR A 66 -24.69 -10.24 -11.78
N PHE A 67 -23.57 -10.86 -12.14
CA PHE A 67 -22.69 -11.64 -11.26
C PHE A 67 -22.42 -10.93 -9.92
N ASP A 68 -22.32 -9.60 -9.94
CA ASP A 68 -22.19 -8.77 -8.74
C ASP A 68 -23.33 -8.96 -7.73
N GLU A 69 -24.60 -9.01 -8.14
CA GLU A 69 -25.75 -9.10 -7.22
C GLU A 69 -25.83 -10.50 -6.58
N ALA A 70 -25.62 -11.56 -7.36
CA ALA A 70 -25.65 -12.94 -6.87
C ALA A 70 -24.46 -13.24 -5.94
N VAL A 71 -23.26 -12.74 -6.26
CA VAL A 71 -22.08 -12.89 -5.40
C VAL A 71 -22.25 -12.09 -4.11
N PHE A 72 -22.80 -10.87 -4.16
CA PHE A 72 -23.07 -10.09 -2.95
C PHE A 72 -24.10 -10.76 -2.04
N GLU A 73 -25.18 -11.32 -2.59
CA GLU A 73 -26.21 -12.01 -1.82
C GLU A 73 -25.67 -13.31 -1.20
N THR A 74 -24.92 -14.11 -1.96
CA THR A 74 -24.30 -15.36 -1.47
C THR A 74 -23.23 -15.09 -0.41
N VAL A 75 -22.41 -14.05 -0.59
CA VAL A 75 -21.39 -13.65 0.40
C VAL A 75 -22.05 -13.07 1.65
N GLU A 76 -23.13 -12.29 1.52
CA GLU A 76 -23.89 -11.83 2.69
C GLU A 76 -24.48 -12.98 3.48
N ASP A 77 -25.05 -14.00 2.83
CA ASP A 77 -25.64 -15.15 3.51
C ASP A 77 -24.58 -16.01 4.21
N VAL A 78 -23.44 -16.27 3.57
CA VAL A 78 -22.32 -16.98 4.21
C VAL A 78 -21.75 -16.18 5.40
N ILE A 79 -21.67 -14.85 5.29
CA ILE A 79 -21.26 -13.98 6.39
C ILE A 79 -22.32 -13.99 7.51
N ARG A 80 -23.61 -14.04 7.16
CA ARG A 80 -24.72 -14.03 8.13
C ARG A 80 -24.75 -15.33 8.94
N GLU A 81 -24.46 -16.45 8.30
CA GLU A 81 -24.46 -17.78 8.91
C GLU A 81 -23.21 -18.02 9.77
N ARG A 82 -22.07 -17.40 9.39
CA ARG A 82 -20.82 -17.44 10.17
C ARG A 82 -20.69 -16.34 11.22
N ARG A 83 -21.65 -15.41 11.32
CA ARG A 83 -21.63 -14.42 12.41
C ARG A 83 -21.83 -15.14 13.74
N PRO A 84 -20.85 -15.12 14.66
CA PRO A 84 -21.05 -15.66 15.99
C PRO A 84 -22.23 -14.93 16.63
N ALA A 85 -23.13 -15.68 17.28
CA ALA A 85 -24.28 -15.12 17.97
C ALA A 85 -23.85 -13.91 18.80
N PRO A 86 -24.56 -12.76 18.71
CA PRO A 86 -24.10 -11.53 19.34
C PRO A 86 -23.83 -11.80 20.83
N PRO A 87 -22.63 -11.44 21.34
CA PRO A 87 -22.29 -11.71 22.72
C PRO A 87 -23.37 -11.11 23.62
N SER A 88 -23.82 -11.90 24.60
CA SER A 88 -24.91 -11.49 25.49
C SER A 88 -24.60 -10.11 26.06
N ARG A 89 -25.62 -9.23 26.07
CA ARG A 89 -25.52 -7.80 26.46
C ARG A 89 -24.92 -7.57 27.87
N ALA A 90 -24.71 -8.63 28.65
CA ALA A 90 -24.07 -8.58 29.97
C ALA A 90 -22.57 -8.21 29.91
N ASN A 91 -21.82 -8.66 28.90
CA ASN A 91 -20.36 -8.47 28.87
C ASN A 91 -19.93 -7.13 28.24
N VAL A 92 -20.75 -6.55 27.36
CA VAL A 92 -20.46 -5.25 26.72
C VAL A 92 -20.57 -4.07 27.70
N ARG A 93 -21.38 -4.22 28.77
CA ARG A 93 -21.58 -3.18 29.80
C ARG A 93 -20.31 -2.85 30.59
N TRP A 94 -19.33 -3.75 30.64
CA TRP A 94 -18.05 -3.55 31.33
C TRP A 94 -16.90 -3.08 30.42
N LEU A 95 -17.02 -3.24 29.10
CA LEU A 95 -15.96 -2.83 28.17
C LEU A 95 -15.98 -1.32 27.87
N VAL A 96 -17.15 -0.70 27.85
CA VAL A 96 -17.29 0.76 27.63
C VAL A 96 -16.56 1.59 28.69
N PRO A 97 -16.69 1.34 30.02
CA PRO A 97 -15.93 2.08 31.01
C PRO A 97 -14.42 1.79 30.95
N ALA A 98 -14.00 0.57 30.58
CA ALA A 98 -12.58 0.22 30.44
C ALA A 98 -11.91 1.00 29.29
N ALA A 99 -12.58 1.13 28.14
CA ALA A 99 -12.07 1.93 27.02
C ALA A 99 -11.98 3.43 27.38
N ALA A 100 -12.95 3.97 28.12
CA ALA A 100 -12.93 5.35 28.57
C ALA A 100 -11.74 5.64 29.53
N CYS A 101 -11.44 4.73 30.46
CA CYS A 101 -10.28 4.85 31.34
C CYS A 101 -8.95 4.85 30.58
N LEU A 102 -8.85 4.05 29.51
CA LEU A 102 -7.65 3.96 28.69
C LEU A 102 -7.38 5.26 27.92
N VAL A 103 -8.42 5.86 27.33
CA VAL A 103 -8.32 7.17 26.66
C VAL A 103 -7.91 8.27 27.63
N VAL A 104 -8.50 8.31 28.83
CA VAL A 104 -8.12 9.28 29.88
C VAL A 104 -6.66 9.09 30.31
N GLY A 105 -6.21 7.83 30.47
CA GLY A 105 -4.83 7.51 30.79
C GLY A 105 -3.83 7.99 29.73
N ILE A 106 -4.15 7.82 28.44
CA ILE A 106 -3.33 8.30 27.33
C ILE A 106 -3.25 9.84 27.34
N VAL A 107 -4.38 10.53 27.49
CA VAL A 107 -4.40 12.01 27.53
C VAL A 107 -3.58 12.54 28.71
N ILE A 108 -3.74 11.96 29.89
CA ILE A 108 -2.94 12.35 31.07
C ILE A 108 -1.45 12.05 30.83
N GLY A 109 -1.12 10.90 30.24
CA GLY A 109 0.25 10.53 29.90
C GLY A 109 0.90 11.52 28.92
N ILE A 110 0.21 11.89 27.85
CA ILE A 110 0.68 12.89 26.87
C ILE A 110 0.87 14.25 27.54
N THR A 111 -0.07 14.67 28.39
CA THR A 111 -0.02 15.98 29.08
C THR A 111 1.12 16.02 30.11
N PHE A 112 1.34 14.93 30.83
CA PHE A 112 2.43 14.80 31.80
C PHE A 112 3.80 14.71 31.11
N TYR A 113 3.88 13.98 30.00
CA TYR A 113 5.11 13.86 29.22
C TYR A 113 5.50 15.20 28.60
N SER A 114 4.54 15.94 28.02
CA SER A 114 4.79 17.25 27.41
C SER A 114 5.18 18.33 28.45
N THR A 115 4.61 18.29 29.66
CA THR A 115 4.99 19.22 30.73
C THR A 115 6.34 18.90 31.39
N ARG A 116 6.71 17.61 31.49
CA ARG A 116 7.96 17.19 32.17
C ARG A 116 9.18 17.09 31.25
N SER A 117 8.99 16.81 29.96
CA SER A 117 10.10 16.64 29.00
C SER A 117 10.80 17.96 28.62
N GLY A 118 10.32 19.11 29.08
CA GLY A 118 10.90 20.40 28.71
C GLY A 118 10.84 20.65 27.20
N TYR A 119 9.87 20.03 26.52
CA TYR A 119 9.66 20.15 25.09
C TYR A 119 9.33 21.61 24.76
N LYS A 120 10.35 22.38 24.39
CA LYS A 120 10.18 23.69 23.76
C LYS A 120 9.72 23.38 22.34
N PRO A 121 8.46 23.71 21.94
CA PRO A 121 8.05 23.53 20.56
C PRO A 121 9.09 24.24 19.68
N ALA A 122 9.66 23.51 18.73
CA ALA A 122 10.67 24.03 17.84
C ALA A 122 10.07 25.24 17.10
N TYR A 123 10.57 26.42 17.45
CA TYR A 123 10.57 27.66 16.68
C TYR A 123 9.29 27.89 15.84
N ALA A 124 8.31 28.57 16.43
CA ALA A 124 7.27 29.22 15.63
C ALA A 124 7.99 30.15 14.63
N PRO A 125 7.73 30.04 13.31
CA PRO A 125 8.30 30.96 12.33
C PRO A 125 7.92 32.40 12.73
N PRO A 126 8.82 33.38 12.54
CA PRO A 126 8.52 34.76 12.87
C PRO A 126 7.23 35.17 12.18
N SER A 127 6.31 35.77 12.96
CA SER A 127 5.03 36.23 12.43
C SER A 127 5.26 37.13 11.22
N VAL A 128 4.34 37.07 10.26
CA VAL A 128 4.37 37.84 9.02
C VAL A 128 4.56 39.36 9.28
N GLU A 129 4.13 39.84 10.45
CA GLU A 129 4.38 41.20 10.95
C GLU A 129 5.87 41.56 11.06
N TYR A 130 6.74 40.66 11.53
CA TYR A 130 8.16 40.95 11.67
C TYR A 130 8.88 41.01 10.30
N ALA A 131 8.37 40.27 9.31
CA ALA A 131 8.88 40.31 7.95
C ALA A 131 8.45 41.59 7.20
N MET A 132 7.29 42.16 7.50
CA MET A 132 6.83 43.43 6.91
C MET A 132 7.56 44.65 7.50
N ALA A 133 7.80 44.68 8.82
CA ALA A 133 8.51 45.79 9.47
C ALA A 133 9.94 46.02 8.93
N LYS A 134 10.61 44.95 8.46
CA LYS A 134 11.96 45.04 7.90
C LYS A 134 12.00 45.55 6.45
N ARG A 135 10.87 45.50 5.72
CA ARG A 135 10.76 46.08 4.37
C ARG A 135 10.50 47.60 4.41
N GLU A 136 9.76 48.09 5.39
CA GLU A 136 9.50 49.54 5.51
C GLU A 136 10.72 50.35 5.93
N TYR A 137 11.61 49.81 6.78
CA TYR A 137 12.82 50.53 7.21
C TYR A 137 13.83 50.79 6.07
N LYS A 138 13.81 50.00 5.00
CA LYS A 138 14.70 50.19 3.84
C LYS A 138 14.18 51.20 2.82
N ALA A 139 12.92 51.61 2.91
CA ALA A 139 12.31 52.55 1.97
C ALA A 139 12.45 54.03 2.37
N SER A 140 12.87 54.34 3.60
CA SER A 140 12.84 55.70 4.16
C SER A 140 14.22 56.39 4.30
N SER A 141 15.29 55.82 3.73
CA SER A 141 16.61 56.47 3.77
C SER A 141 16.67 57.67 2.81
N PRO A 142 16.88 58.92 3.30
CA PRO A 142 16.89 60.11 2.44
C PRO A 142 18.16 60.16 1.57
N LYS A 143 17.96 60.40 0.27
CA LYS A 143 19.07 60.66 -0.68
C LYS A 143 19.78 61.98 -0.33
N PRO A 144 21.12 62.03 -0.37
CA PRO A 144 21.85 63.30 -0.23
C PRO A 144 21.56 64.21 -1.44
N LYS A 145 21.20 65.47 -1.16
CA LYS A 145 20.96 66.51 -2.18
C LYS A 145 22.28 66.90 -2.83
N ALA A 146 22.29 66.91 -4.16
CA ALA A 146 23.44 67.22 -5.01
C ALA A 146 23.44 68.68 -5.49
N ASP A 147 23.16 69.62 -4.58
CA ASP A 147 23.07 71.06 -4.88
C ASP A 147 24.16 71.79 -4.08
N ALA A 148 25.43 71.62 -4.46
CA ALA A 148 26.53 72.28 -3.76
C ALA A 148 27.79 72.54 -4.60
N PHE A 149 27.69 72.82 -5.91
CA PHE A 149 28.83 73.33 -6.69
C PHE A 149 28.35 74.19 -7.87
N ALA A 150 27.85 75.38 -7.58
CA ALA A 150 27.61 76.41 -8.58
C ALA A 150 27.91 77.80 -7.99
N ASP A 151 29.17 78.05 -7.61
CA ASP A 151 29.66 79.43 -7.48
C ASP A 151 31.19 79.46 -7.47
N ALA A 152 31.78 79.62 -8.66
CA ALA A 152 33.17 80.03 -8.85
C ALA A 152 33.26 80.90 -10.11
N ARG A 153 32.75 82.13 -9.97
CA ARG A 153 32.84 83.21 -10.96
C ARG A 153 34.31 83.67 -11.03
N MET A 154 35.07 83.19 -12.01
CA MET A 154 36.42 83.69 -12.29
C MET A 154 36.36 85.13 -12.84
N LYS A 155 37.24 85.98 -12.31
CA LYS A 155 37.40 87.39 -12.64
C LYS A 155 37.99 87.58 -14.04
N GLU A 156 37.43 88.56 -14.73
CA GLU A 156 37.89 89.19 -15.97
C GLU A 156 39.33 89.75 -15.82
N PRO A 157 40.29 89.45 -16.72
CA PRO A 157 41.59 90.10 -16.72
C PRO A 157 41.56 91.44 -17.47
N GLN A 158 42.22 92.44 -16.87
CA GLN A 158 42.37 93.80 -17.39
C GLN A 158 43.25 93.88 -18.65
N ALA A 159 42.92 94.83 -19.52
CA ALA A 159 43.63 95.13 -20.77
C ALA A 159 45.04 95.72 -20.52
N PRO A 160 46.08 95.28 -21.25
CA PRO A 160 47.41 95.86 -21.15
C PRO A 160 47.58 97.17 -21.96
N PRO A 161 48.55 98.03 -21.58
CA PRO A 161 48.74 99.37 -22.12
C PRO A 161 49.44 99.39 -23.49
N ARG A 162 49.10 100.40 -24.29
CA ARG A 162 49.67 100.66 -25.62
C ARG A 162 51.16 101.03 -25.54
N LEU A 163 52.03 100.16 -26.04
CA LEU A 163 53.44 100.47 -26.31
C LEU A 163 53.63 100.89 -27.78
N LYS A 164 54.15 102.09 -27.97
CA LYS A 164 54.74 102.58 -29.22
C LYS A 164 56.18 102.09 -29.28
N SER A 165 56.56 101.31 -30.28
CA SER A 165 57.95 101.29 -30.76
C SER A 165 58.05 100.73 -32.18
N SER A 166 58.66 101.55 -33.02
CA SER A 166 59.11 101.29 -34.38
C SER A 166 60.29 100.31 -34.39
N ARG A 167 60.12 99.17 -35.07
CA ARG A 167 61.20 98.26 -35.50
C ARG A 167 60.88 97.70 -36.91
N PRO A 168 61.90 97.30 -37.68
CA PRO A 168 61.87 97.35 -39.13
C PRO A 168 61.10 96.17 -39.75
N TRP A 169 60.40 96.44 -40.84
CA TRP A 169 59.36 95.63 -41.47
C TRP A 169 59.77 94.23 -42.00
N GLN A 170 61.00 93.77 -41.78
CA GLN A 170 61.48 92.43 -42.21
C GLN A 170 61.27 91.33 -41.16
N GLU A 171 61.20 91.63 -39.86
CA GLU A 171 60.83 90.64 -38.82
C GLU A 171 59.34 90.23 -38.89
N ASN A 172 58.53 90.99 -39.64
CA ASN A 172 57.07 90.82 -39.70
C ASN A 172 56.63 89.69 -40.65
N GLU A 173 57.44 89.34 -41.66
CA GLU A 173 57.13 88.21 -42.55
C GLU A 173 57.50 86.87 -41.88
N GLU A 174 58.64 86.79 -41.19
CA GLU A 174 59.01 85.59 -40.43
C GLU A 174 58.01 85.29 -39.29
N LEU A 175 57.51 86.34 -38.62
CA LEU A 175 56.46 86.19 -37.60
C LEU A 175 55.11 85.78 -38.22
N LYS A 176 54.75 86.28 -39.41
CA LYS A 176 53.53 85.84 -40.11
C LYS A 176 53.62 84.39 -40.56
N GLU A 177 54.78 83.95 -41.05
CA GLU A 177 55.00 82.56 -41.44
C GLU A 177 54.95 81.63 -40.22
N LYS A 178 55.59 82.01 -39.10
CA LYS A 178 55.48 81.30 -37.83
C LYS A 178 54.05 81.28 -37.29
N LEU A 179 53.30 82.38 -37.43
CA LEU A 179 51.89 82.46 -37.03
C LEU A 179 51.00 81.58 -37.92
N ALA A 180 51.24 81.57 -39.23
CA ALA A 180 50.51 80.72 -40.18
C ALA A 180 50.77 79.23 -39.90
N ALA A 181 52.03 78.84 -39.71
CA ALA A 181 52.42 77.48 -39.33
C ALA A 181 51.87 77.08 -37.95
N ALA A 182 51.79 78.01 -37.00
CA ALA A 182 51.16 77.76 -35.70
C ALA A 182 49.64 77.59 -35.83
N ASN A 183 48.97 78.38 -36.66
CA ASN A 183 47.53 78.26 -36.92
C ASN A 183 47.19 76.95 -37.65
N GLU A 184 48.04 76.51 -38.58
CA GLU A 184 47.88 75.21 -39.24
C GLU A 184 48.00 74.05 -38.24
N LYS A 185 49.02 74.09 -37.35
CA LYS A 185 49.14 73.12 -36.25
C LYS A 185 47.96 73.16 -35.27
N ILE A 186 47.42 74.35 -34.99
CA ILE A 186 46.24 74.49 -34.12
C ILE A 186 45.02 73.84 -34.79
N LEU A 187 44.85 73.99 -36.11
CA LEU A 187 43.75 73.36 -36.85
C LEU A 187 43.91 71.83 -36.92
N GLU A 188 45.13 71.35 -37.13
CA GLU A 188 45.47 69.92 -37.08
C GLU A 188 45.14 69.33 -35.70
N LEU A 189 45.66 69.93 -34.63
CA LEU A 189 45.37 69.53 -33.25
C LEU A 189 43.88 69.64 -32.90
N ALA A 190 43.17 70.66 -33.41
CA ALA A 190 41.74 70.78 -33.21
C ALA A 190 40.96 69.63 -33.88
N SER A 191 41.40 69.19 -35.06
CA SER A 191 40.81 68.03 -35.74
C SER A 191 41.08 66.73 -34.99
N GLU A 192 42.29 66.54 -34.46
CA GLU A 192 42.65 65.40 -33.60
C GLU A 192 41.86 65.37 -32.28
N VAL A 193 41.63 66.54 -31.67
CA VAL A 193 40.80 66.63 -30.47
C VAL A 193 39.36 66.21 -30.76
N GLU A 194 38.84 66.56 -31.93
CA GLU A 194 37.47 66.21 -32.31
C GLU A 194 37.32 64.71 -32.65
N THR A 195 38.32 64.10 -33.30
CA THR A 195 38.35 62.65 -33.50
C THR A 195 38.44 61.91 -32.17
N LEU A 196 39.28 62.35 -31.25
CA LEU A 196 39.39 61.76 -29.90
C LEU A 196 38.11 61.89 -29.08
N LYS A 197 37.33 62.97 -29.24
CA LYS A 197 36.00 63.08 -28.60
C LYS A 197 35.01 62.06 -29.16
N ILE A 198 35.04 61.81 -30.47
CA ILE A 198 34.20 60.79 -31.10
C ILE A 198 34.61 59.40 -30.59
N ASP A 199 35.90 59.12 -30.49
CA ASP A 199 36.40 57.84 -29.96
C ASP A 199 36.03 57.66 -28.48
N LEU A 200 36.15 58.70 -27.66
CA LEU A 200 35.77 58.66 -26.24
C LEU A 200 34.26 58.44 -26.06
N THR A 201 33.42 59.03 -26.91
CA THR A 201 31.97 58.82 -26.86
C THR A 201 31.58 57.41 -27.31
N ASN A 202 32.26 56.88 -28.33
CA ASN A 202 32.09 55.48 -28.76
C ASN A 202 32.52 54.48 -27.67
N GLU A 203 33.63 54.72 -26.99
CA GLU A 203 34.09 53.87 -25.88
C GLU A 203 33.17 53.97 -24.66
N LYS A 204 32.65 55.16 -24.33
CA LYS A 204 31.61 55.30 -23.31
C LYS A 204 30.35 54.49 -23.66
N PHE A 205 29.92 54.51 -24.91
CA PHE A 205 28.77 53.72 -25.36
C PHE A 205 29.03 52.21 -25.26
N ARG A 206 30.23 51.75 -25.62
CA ARG A 206 30.65 50.35 -25.45
C ARG A 206 30.66 49.93 -23.99
N ALA A 207 31.23 50.75 -23.10
CA ALA A 207 31.25 50.51 -21.66
C ALA A 207 29.83 50.41 -21.08
N ASP A 208 28.93 51.31 -21.48
CA ASP A 208 27.51 51.29 -21.07
C ASP A 208 26.78 50.02 -21.55
N LYS A 209 27.04 49.59 -22.78
CA LYS A 209 26.46 48.36 -23.35
C LYS A 209 26.93 47.12 -22.59
N VAL A 210 28.22 47.05 -22.26
CA VAL A 210 28.78 45.96 -21.44
C VAL A 210 28.22 45.99 -20.02
N SER A 211 28.10 47.17 -19.40
CA SER A 211 27.51 47.33 -18.06
C SER A 211 26.05 46.86 -18.01
N ARG A 212 25.23 47.18 -19.01
CA ARG A 212 23.85 46.69 -19.12
C ARG A 212 23.80 45.17 -19.34
N ALA A 213 24.68 44.62 -20.17
CA ALA A 213 24.75 43.17 -20.40
C ALA A 213 25.18 42.39 -19.14
N LEU A 214 26.04 42.97 -18.30
CA LEU A 214 26.43 42.38 -17.01
C LEU A 214 25.31 42.48 -15.97
N LYS A 215 24.56 43.59 -15.91
CA LYS A 215 23.39 43.71 -15.01
C LYS A 215 22.28 42.71 -15.32
N ILE A 216 22.08 42.34 -16.58
CA ILE A 216 21.11 41.30 -16.96
C ILE A 216 21.53 39.94 -16.37
N LYS A 217 22.84 39.65 -16.31
CA LYS A 217 23.35 38.41 -15.72
C LYS A 217 23.16 38.35 -14.19
N ASP A 218 23.24 39.47 -13.47
CA ASP A 218 23.02 39.48 -12.02
C ASP A 218 21.56 39.15 -11.66
N GLU A 219 20.60 39.63 -12.45
CA GLU A 219 19.19 39.29 -12.26
C GLU A 219 18.93 37.80 -12.53
N ASP A 220 19.53 37.26 -13.58
CA ASP A 220 19.43 35.83 -13.92
C ASP A 220 20.11 34.95 -12.87
N VAL A 221 21.26 35.36 -12.31
CA VAL A 221 21.92 34.66 -11.19
C VAL A 221 21.04 34.66 -9.95
N GLY A 222 20.32 35.76 -9.68
CA GLY A 222 19.32 35.84 -8.61
C GLY A 222 18.19 34.82 -8.80
N LYS A 223 17.61 34.76 -10.00
CA LYS A 223 16.55 33.79 -10.35
C LYS A 223 17.04 32.35 -10.22
N ILE A 224 18.24 32.05 -10.72
CA ILE A 224 18.86 30.72 -10.60
C ILE A 224 19.06 30.36 -9.12
N ARG A 225 19.54 31.28 -8.28
CA ARG A 225 19.75 31.01 -6.85
C ARG A 225 18.44 30.71 -6.13
N THR A 226 17.37 31.42 -6.44
CA THR A 226 16.04 31.13 -5.89
C THR A 226 15.54 29.76 -6.35
N ALA A 227 15.60 29.47 -7.66
CA ALA A 227 15.21 28.16 -8.20
C ALA A 227 16.01 27.01 -7.57
N LEU A 228 17.32 27.20 -7.33
CA LEU A 228 18.18 26.21 -6.70
C LEU A 228 17.85 26.02 -5.21
N ALA A 229 17.40 27.07 -4.52
CA ALA A 229 16.89 26.97 -3.16
C ALA A 229 15.55 26.23 -3.10
N ASP A 230 14.65 26.47 -4.06
CA ASP A 230 13.38 25.77 -4.17
C ASP A 230 13.58 24.27 -4.48
N ILE A 231 14.46 23.94 -5.45
CA ILE A 231 14.84 22.54 -5.75
C ILE A 231 15.45 21.86 -4.51
N LYS A 232 16.32 22.56 -3.77
CA LYS A 232 16.89 22.00 -2.54
C LYS A 232 15.81 21.70 -1.50
N LYS A 233 14.83 22.59 -1.36
CA LYS A 233 13.70 22.39 -0.44
C LYS A 233 12.86 21.18 -0.85
N GLU A 234 12.54 21.03 -2.14
CA GLU A 234 11.84 19.85 -2.66
C GLU A 234 12.63 18.57 -2.43
N PHE A 235 13.94 18.59 -2.63
CA PHE A 235 14.82 17.45 -2.37
C PHE A 235 14.83 17.06 -0.89
N ASP A 236 14.91 18.03 0.02
CA ASP A 236 14.85 17.78 1.47
C ASP A 236 13.48 17.20 1.89
N GLU A 237 12.39 17.63 1.27
CA GLU A 237 11.04 17.09 1.50
C GLU A 237 10.89 15.65 0.98
N GLN A 238 11.38 15.37 -0.23
CA GLN A 238 11.42 14.00 -0.78
C GLN A 238 12.27 13.07 0.07
N LYS A 239 13.41 13.56 0.59
CA LYS A 239 14.26 12.78 1.49
C LYS A 239 13.50 12.40 2.77
N LEU A 240 12.73 13.32 3.34
CA LEU A 240 11.93 13.05 4.52
C LEU A 240 10.81 12.02 4.24
N GLN A 241 10.19 12.06 3.06
CA GLN A 241 9.21 11.05 2.63
C GLN A 241 9.87 9.67 2.49
N ILE A 242 11.06 9.58 1.91
CA ILE A 242 11.82 8.32 1.80
C ILE A 242 12.15 7.76 3.18
N ASP A 243 12.61 8.60 4.12
CA ASP A 243 12.93 8.18 5.48
C ASP A 243 11.69 7.64 6.23
N VAL A 244 10.50 8.20 5.97
CA VAL A 244 9.23 7.69 6.51
C VAL A 244 8.90 6.31 5.91
N LEU A 245 8.98 6.17 4.59
CA LEU A 245 8.72 4.89 3.90
C LEU A 245 9.69 3.78 4.34
N LEU A 246 10.96 4.13 4.58
CA LEU A 246 11.94 3.16 5.10
C LEU A 246 11.57 2.66 6.50
N LYS A 247 11.09 3.54 7.38
CA LYS A 247 10.59 3.15 8.71
C LYS A 247 9.32 2.32 8.65
N GLU A 248 8.39 2.67 7.74
CA GLU A 248 7.18 1.86 7.53
C GLU A 248 7.55 0.45 7.06
N ASN A 249 8.52 0.32 6.14
CA ASN A 249 9.02 -0.99 5.71
C ASN A 249 9.70 -1.77 6.84
N GLU A 250 10.46 -1.11 7.71
CA GLU A 250 11.07 -1.73 8.89
C GLU A 250 10.01 -2.32 9.83
N ILE A 251 8.96 -1.55 10.13
CA ILE A 251 7.82 -2.00 10.95
C ILE A 251 7.09 -3.18 10.28
N MET A 252 6.89 -3.13 8.96
CA MET A 252 6.25 -4.22 8.22
C MET A 252 7.07 -5.51 8.26
N LEU A 253 8.41 -5.42 8.25
CA LEU A 253 9.29 -6.57 8.41
C LEU A 253 9.18 -7.18 9.83
N GLU A 254 9.17 -6.36 10.88
CA GLU A 254 8.96 -6.83 12.26
C GLU A 254 7.61 -7.53 12.42
N ILE A 255 6.54 -6.98 11.83
CA ILE A 255 5.20 -7.60 11.83
C ILE A 255 5.24 -8.94 11.07
N ALA A 256 5.91 -9.02 9.92
CA ALA A 256 6.02 -10.25 9.15
C ALA A 256 6.77 -11.35 9.90
N GLU A 257 7.85 -11.00 10.63
CA GLU A 257 8.57 -11.93 11.50
C GLU A 257 7.70 -12.41 12.68
N GLY A 258 6.89 -11.52 13.27
CA GLY A 258 5.92 -11.87 14.31
C GLY A 258 4.88 -12.88 13.81
N ILE A 259 4.27 -12.60 12.65
CA ILE A 259 3.28 -13.49 12.02
C ILE A 259 3.90 -14.85 11.70
N LYS A 260 5.14 -14.87 11.19
CA LYS A 260 5.86 -16.12 10.92
C LYS A 260 6.04 -16.96 12.18
N GLY A 261 6.42 -16.34 13.30
CA GLY A 261 6.56 -17.05 14.57
C GLY A 261 5.24 -17.61 15.13
N GLU A 262 4.13 -16.90 14.94
CA GLU A 262 2.80 -17.42 15.32
C GLU A 262 2.35 -18.58 14.42
N LEU A 263 2.64 -18.51 13.13
CA LEU A 263 2.36 -19.58 12.17
C LEU A 263 3.13 -20.86 12.50
N GLU A 264 4.41 -20.73 12.87
CA GLU A 264 5.24 -21.87 13.31
C GLU A 264 4.64 -22.54 14.57
N LYS A 265 4.24 -21.76 15.58
CA LYS A 265 3.57 -22.30 16.78
C LYS A 265 2.24 -22.99 16.46
N SER A 266 1.44 -22.42 15.58
CA SER A 266 0.17 -23.02 15.16
C SER A 266 0.40 -24.34 14.42
N ASN A 267 1.42 -24.42 13.55
CA ASN A 267 1.79 -25.66 12.87
C ASN A 267 2.27 -26.76 13.85
N GLU A 268 3.02 -26.39 14.89
CA GLU A 268 3.41 -27.32 15.95
C GLU A 268 2.20 -27.85 16.73
N GLU A 269 1.23 -26.99 17.03
CA GLU A 269 -0.02 -27.38 17.69
C GLU A 269 -0.86 -28.33 16.82
N VAL A 270 -1.00 -28.03 15.52
CA VAL A 270 -1.69 -28.92 14.57
C VAL A 270 -0.99 -30.27 14.49
N ALA A 271 0.34 -30.31 14.46
CA ALA A 271 1.10 -31.55 14.44
C ALA A 271 0.86 -32.39 15.72
N ARG A 272 0.78 -31.73 16.88
CA ARG A 272 0.44 -32.39 18.16
C ARG A 272 -0.99 -32.94 18.14
N LEU A 273 -1.97 -32.15 17.73
CA LEU A 273 -3.37 -32.58 17.67
C LEU A 273 -3.56 -33.75 16.71
N LYS A 274 -2.84 -33.78 15.59
CA LYS A 274 -2.86 -34.91 14.66
C LYS A 274 -2.37 -36.20 15.32
N LYS A 275 -1.29 -36.14 16.09
CA LYS A 275 -0.79 -37.30 16.85
C LYS A 275 -1.80 -37.79 17.89
N ASP A 276 -2.45 -36.86 18.59
CA ASP A 276 -3.48 -37.20 19.57
C ASP A 276 -4.70 -37.84 18.88
N PHE A 277 -5.10 -37.35 17.71
CA PHE A 277 -6.16 -37.93 16.89
C PHE A 277 -5.83 -39.35 16.41
N ASP A 278 -4.61 -39.60 15.95
CA ASP A 278 -4.19 -40.94 15.52
C ASP A 278 -4.18 -41.94 16.70
N SER A 279 -3.81 -41.47 17.89
CA SER A 279 -3.86 -42.25 19.14
C SER A 279 -5.29 -42.59 19.56
N THR A 280 -6.22 -41.62 19.51
CA THR A 280 -7.63 -41.86 19.84
C THR A 280 -8.29 -42.78 18.81
N LYS A 281 -7.98 -42.63 17.51
CA LYS A 281 -8.45 -43.54 16.46
C LYS A 281 -8.02 -44.99 16.72
N THR A 282 -6.77 -45.19 17.15
CA THR A 282 -6.26 -46.52 17.51
C THR A 282 -6.98 -47.10 18.73
N SER A 283 -7.22 -46.26 19.73
CA SER A 283 -7.97 -46.66 20.95
C SER A 283 -9.42 -47.02 20.62
N LEU A 284 -10.07 -46.27 19.73
CA LEU A 284 -11.42 -46.54 19.26
C LEU A 284 -11.51 -47.89 18.53
N ALA A 285 -10.59 -48.16 17.60
CA ALA A 285 -10.53 -49.45 16.91
C ALA A 285 -10.35 -50.63 17.87
N LYS A 286 -9.59 -50.45 18.95
CA LYS A 286 -9.44 -51.45 20.01
C LYS A 286 -10.76 -51.70 20.76
N LEU A 287 -11.46 -50.64 21.16
CA LEU A 287 -12.74 -50.73 21.85
C LEU A 287 -13.84 -51.35 20.97
N GLU A 288 -13.84 -51.04 19.67
CA GLU A 288 -14.77 -51.66 18.71
C GLU A 288 -14.55 -53.16 18.63
N LYS A 289 -13.30 -53.61 18.61
CA LYS A 289 -12.95 -55.03 18.67
C LYS A 289 -13.39 -55.67 19.99
N GLU A 290 -13.07 -55.06 21.13
CA GLU A 290 -13.47 -55.56 22.45
C GLU A 290 -15.01 -55.66 22.57
N ASN A 291 -15.75 -54.68 22.06
CA ASN A 291 -17.21 -54.72 22.01
C ASN A 291 -17.73 -55.83 21.10
N ALA A 292 -17.09 -56.09 19.95
CA ALA A 292 -17.46 -57.20 19.08
C ALA A 292 -17.20 -58.56 19.77
N ASP A 293 -16.08 -58.70 20.48
CA ASP A 293 -15.74 -59.91 21.23
C ASP A 293 -16.71 -60.11 22.42
N LEU A 294 -17.08 -59.04 23.14
CA LEU A 294 -18.09 -59.10 24.20
C LEU A 294 -19.48 -59.44 23.68
N LYS A 295 -19.86 -58.89 22.51
CA LYS A 295 -21.13 -59.25 21.87
C LYS A 295 -21.17 -60.74 21.53
N LYS A 296 -20.08 -61.30 20.99
CA LYS A 296 -19.97 -62.75 20.74
C LYS A 296 -20.03 -63.56 22.03
N ALA A 297 -19.37 -63.09 23.10
CA ALA A 297 -19.41 -63.76 24.39
C ALA A 297 -20.78 -63.70 25.08
N LEU A 298 -21.61 -62.70 24.73
CA LEU A 298 -22.96 -62.55 25.25
C LEU A 298 -23.97 -63.46 24.52
N ILE A 299 -23.65 -63.96 23.31
CA ILE A 299 -24.48 -64.94 22.61
C ILE A 299 -24.48 -66.22 23.44
N ILE A 300 -25.62 -66.55 24.02
CA ILE A 300 -25.83 -67.79 24.75
C ILE A 300 -26.23 -68.84 23.71
N ALA A 301 -25.35 -69.81 23.47
CA ALA A 301 -25.65 -70.92 22.56
C ALA A 301 -26.90 -71.66 23.06
N GLY A 302 -27.98 -71.58 22.27
CA GLY A 302 -29.30 -72.14 22.60
C GLY A 302 -30.36 -71.13 23.02
N ASP A 303 -30.08 -69.82 23.14
CA ASP A 303 -31.08 -68.75 23.36
C ASP A 303 -31.74 -68.34 22.04
N PHE A 304 -32.45 -69.29 21.42
CA PHE A 304 -33.08 -69.09 20.11
C PHE A 304 -34.16 -68.00 20.12
N ASN A 305 -34.79 -67.76 21.28
CA ASN A 305 -35.89 -66.81 21.41
C ASN A 305 -35.42 -65.38 21.80
N GLY A 306 -34.18 -65.24 22.26
CA GLY A 306 -33.53 -63.96 22.57
C GLY A 306 -33.93 -63.37 23.92
N ASP A 307 -34.34 -64.21 24.89
CA ASP A 307 -34.74 -63.76 26.23
C ASP A 307 -33.58 -63.69 27.24
N GLY A 308 -32.36 -64.00 26.78
CA GLY A 308 -31.14 -64.02 27.58
C GLY A 308 -30.94 -65.32 28.35
N LYS A 309 -31.65 -66.41 28.00
CA LYS A 309 -31.49 -67.73 28.60
C LYS A 309 -31.64 -68.81 27.52
N ALA A 310 -30.88 -69.89 27.65
CA ALA A 310 -31.11 -71.11 26.87
C ALA A 310 -31.90 -72.10 27.73
N ASP A 311 -33.21 -72.19 27.51
CA ASP A 311 -34.08 -73.12 28.22
C ASP A 311 -35.06 -73.86 27.29
N VAL A 312 -35.97 -74.65 27.88
CA VAL A 312 -36.92 -75.48 27.11
C VAL A 312 -37.81 -74.61 26.20
N SER A 313 -38.01 -73.33 26.53
CA SER A 313 -38.76 -72.38 25.70
C SER A 313 -38.09 -72.17 24.34
N ASP A 314 -36.76 -72.13 24.29
CA ASP A 314 -35.97 -72.02 23.05
C ASP A 314 -36.09 -73.28 22.20
N ALA A 315 -35.94 -74.44 22.81
CA ALA A 315 -36.13 -75.72 22.13
C ALA A 315 -37.54 -75.84 21.52
N MET A 316 -38.56 -75.36 22.23
CA MET A 316 -39.94 -75.33 21.74
C MET A 316 -40.14 -74.32 20.60
N ALA A 317 -39.43 -73.19 20.63
CA ALA A 317 -39.44 -72.20 19.56
C ALA A 317 -38.78 -72.74 18.28
N ILE A 318 -37.65 -73.46 18.38
CA ILE A 318 -37.02 -74.17 17.25
C ILE A 318 -38.00 -75.20 16.68
N CYS A 319 -38.53 -76.09 17.51
CA CYS A 319 -39.47 -77.14 17.08
C CYS A 319 -40.69 -76.56 16.35
N ARG A 320 -41.25 -75.45 16.88
CA ARG A 320 -42.41 -74.79 16.26
C ARG A 320 -42.08 -74.27 14.86
N ARG A 321 -40.94 -73.59 14.68
CA ARG A 321 -40.49 -73.06 13.38
C ARG A 321 -40.29 -74.18 12.35
N LEU A 322 -39.68 -75.30 12.77
CA LEU A 322 -39.49 -76.47 11.90
C LEU A 322 -40.82 -77.11 11.49
N LEU A 323 -41.77 -77.25 12.42
CA LEU A 323 -43.11 -77.78 12.14
C LEU A 323 -43.94 -76.87 11.22
N GLU A 324 -43.70 -75.57 11.24
CA GLU A 324 -44.29 -74.62 10.29
C GLU A 324 -43.72 -74.76 8.87
N GLY A 325 -42.74 -75.64 8.65
CA GLY A 325 -42.07 -75.82 7.37
C GLY A 325 -41.18 -74.63 6.99
N LYS A 326 -40.84 -73.76 7.95
CA LYS A 326 -39.98 -72.60 7.71
C LYS A 326 -38.53 -73.03 7.84
N THR A 327 -37.71 -72.66 6.86
CA THR A 327 -36.26 -72.71 6.99
C THR A 327 -35.81 -71.71 8.04
N ILE A 328 -35.08 -72.19 9.04
CA ILE A 328 -34.45 -71.34 10.06
C ILE A 328 -33.09 -70.94 9.50
N GLU A 329 -32.85 -69.63 9.38
CA GLU A 329 -31.50 -69.14 9.03
C GLU A 329 -30.54 -69.53 10.15
N ARG A 330 -29.32 -69.92 9.78
CA ARG A 330 -28.30 -70.25 10.77
C ARG A 330 -28.02 -69.02 11.62
N THR A 331 -28.23 -69.15 12.92
CA THR A 331 -27.88 -68.16 13.93
C THR A 331 -27.01 -68.83 14.99
N ASP A 332 -26.00 -68.13 15.48
CA ASP A 332 -25.10 -68.65 16.53
C ASP A 332 -25.90 -68.96 17.81
N GLU A 333 -27.05 -68.31 18.01
CA GLU A 333 -28.01 -68.57 19.09
C GLU A 333 -28.79 -69.89 18.91
N GLY A 334 -29.00 -70.36 17.68
CA GLY A 334 -29.89 -71.49 17.36
C GLY A 334 -29.19 -72.82 17.15
N ASP A 335 -27.92 -72.78 16.73
CA ASP A 335 -27.03 -73.92 16.43
C ASP A 335 -26.35 -74.41 17.73
N ALA A 336 -27.15 -74.87 18.69
CA ALA A 336 -26.71 -75.21 20.03
C ALA A 336 -25.73 -76.41 20.10
N ASN A 337 -25.69 -77.24 19.05
CA ASN A 337 -24.78 -78.38 18.92
C ASN A 337 -23.54 -78.11 18.02
N ASP A 338 -23.41 -76.89 17.48
CA ASP A 338 -22.34 -76.45 16.57
C ASP A 338 -22.18 -77.30 15.29
N ASP A 339 -23.25 -77.94 14.78
CA ASP A 339 -23.20 -78.74 13.55
C ASP A 339 -23.36 -77.92 12.27
N GLY A 340 -23.72 -76.64 12.41
CA GLY A 340 -23.85 -75.69 11.31
C GLY A 340 -25.27 -75.56 10.75
N VAL A 341 -26.25 -76.29 11.29
CA VAL A 341 -27.64 -76.30 10.84
C VAL A 341 -28.58 -76.25 12.04
N VAL A 342 -29.48 -75.26 12.09
CA VAL A 342 -30.49 -75.19 13.15
C VAL A 342 -31.61 -76.21 12.89
N ASP A 343 -31.60 -77.34 13.61
CA ASP A 343 -32.55 -78.44 13.46
C ASP A 343 -33.05 -79.04 14.80
N VAL A 344 -33.64 -80.23 14.75
CA VAL A 344 -34.18 -80.90 15.95
C VAL A 344 -33.06 -81.33 16.92
N GLY A 345 -31.86 -81.57 16.41
CA GLY A 345 -30.65 -81.85 17.19
C GLY A 345 -30.30 -80.72 18.16
N ASP A 346 -30.46 -79.46 17.75
CA ASP A 346 -30.27 -78.30 18.63
C ASP A 346 -31.29 -78.24 19.74
N ALA A 347 -32.57 -78.42 19.40
CA ALA A 347 -33.65 -78.44 20.38
C ALA A 347 -33.42 -79.54 21.43
N LEU A 348 -32.97 -80.73 21.02
CA LEU A 348 -32.62 -81.82 21.93
C LEU A 348 -31.39 -81.47 22.80
N THR A 349 -30.41 -80.80 22.22
CA THR A 349 -29.20 -80.36 22.95
C THR A 349 -29.55 -79.34 24.04
N ILE A 350 -30.40 -78.35 23.73
CA ILE A 350 -30.91 -77.36 24.70
C ILE A 350 -31.69 -78.05 25.82
N ILE A 351 -32.60 -78.97 25.49
CA ILE A 351 -33.38 -79.72 26.49
C ILE A 351 -32.46 -80.52 27.42
N ASN A 352 -31.47 -81.23 26.88
CA ASN A 352 -30.54 -82.03 27.67
C ASN A 352 -29.67 -81.17 28.61
N ARG A 353 -29.18 -80.01 28.14
CA ARG A 353 -28.47 -79.03 28.99
C ARG A 353 -29.38 -78.51 30.11
N SER A 354 -30.60 -78.10 29.78
CA SER A 354 -31.58 -77.59 30.75
C SER A 354 -31.93 -78.62 31.84
N LEU A 355 -32.07 -79.89 31.47
CA LEU A 355 -32.39 -80.98 32.42
C LEU A 355 -31.18 -81.44 33.25
N SER A 356 -29.98 -81.39 32.70
CA SER A 356 -28.75 -81.73 33.44
C SER A 356 -28.31 -80.63 34.40
N GLY A 357 -28.83 -79.41 34.24
CA GLY A 357 -28.43 -78.24 35.02
C GLY A 357 -27.10 -77.64 34.56
N GLU A 358 -26.53 -78.12 33.46
CA GLU A 358 -25.41 -77.49 32.76
C GLU A 358 -25.94 -76.22 32.09
N ARG A 359 -25.58 -75.07 32.67
CA ARG A 359 -25.88 -73.73 32.13
C ARG A 359 -24.72 -73.19 31.33
#